data_AF-A0AA97B1B8-F1
#
_entry.id   AF-A0AA97B1B8-F1
#
_cell.length_a   1.000
_cell.length_b   1.000
_cell.length_c   1.000
_cell.angle_alpha   90.00
_cell.angle_beta   90.00
_cell.angle_gamma   90.00
#
_symmetry.space_group_name_H-M   'P 1'
#
loop_
_entity.id
_entity.type
_entity.pdbx_description
1 polymer ?
#
loop_
_entity_poly.entity_id
_entity_poly.type
_entity_poly.pdbx_seq_one_letter_code
_entity_poly.pdbx_strand_id
1 'polypeptide(L)'
;MGICLDELRLQVIRPTLKHLRAWSQGMENLLLGTAAQESQLGFHLKQGRRHGLGIYQIQPHTHREIWDQYLIDHPSLASKVRGLASQRDFLDHPHSELTTNLRYATAIAWLIYRSAEVHKIQEEETSDVANMARLWHQHFHHGPSASPRDFECSYAQLVSGADPTDSAPRYTGAPLPEHPQAPKNSPGAGLNGQDARQPTA
;
A
#
# COMPACT_ATOMS: atom_id res chain seq x y z
N MET A 1 10.34 5.70 1.64
CA MET A 1 9.14 5.95 0.81
C MET A 1 8.98 4.77 -0.13
N GLY A 2 7.76 4.27 -0.30
CA GLY A 2 7.44 3.23 -1.30
C GLY A 2 7.38 3.78 -2.72
N ILE A 3 6.95 2.97 -3.67
CA ILE A 3 6.69 3.37 -5.07
C ILE A 3 5.45 4.25 -5.11
N CYS A 4 5.45 5.29 -5.96
CA CYS A 4 4.27 6.13 -6.19
C CYS A 4 3.12 5.29 -6.75
N LEU A 5 1.91 5.47 -6.19
CA LEU A 5 0.72 4.71 -6.57
C LEU A 5 0.42 4.83 -8.07
N ASP A 6 0.45 6.05 -8.61
CA ASP A 6 0.15 6.31 -10.02
C ASP A 6 1.21 5.73 -10.95
N GLU A 7 2.49 5.77 -10.56
CA GLU A 7 3.56 5.15 -11.34
C GLU A 7 3.42 3.63 -11.34
N LEU A 8 3.16 3.01 -10.19
CA LEU A 8 2.93 1.57 -10.10
C LEU A 8 1.73 1.16 -10.96
N ARG A 9 0.62 1.91 -10.89
CA ARG A 9 -0.58 1.66 -11.69
C ARG A 9 -0.29 1.79 -13.18
N LEU A 10 0.22 2.94 -13.62
CA LEU A 10 0.29 3.31 -15.03
C LEU A 10 1.51 2.74 -15.76
N GLN A 11 2.65 2.58 -15.09
CA GLN A 11 3.92 2.15 -15.70
C GLN A 11 4.19 0.65 -15.54
N VAL A 12 3.60 0.01 -14.52
CA VAL A 12 3.85 -1.41 -14.21
C VAL A 12 2.60 -2.25 -14.37
N ILE A 13 1.54 -2.00 -13.58
CA ILE A 13 0.39 -2.91 -13.50
C ILE A 13 -0.41 -2.88 -14.81
N ARG A 14 -0.83 -1.69 -15.25
CA ARG A 14 -1.60 -1.51 -16.48
C ARG A 14 -0.90 -2.09 -17.71
N PRO A 15 0.38 -1.77 -18.00
CA PRO A 15 1.03 -2.28 -19.19
C PRO A 15 1.24 -3.80 -19.14
N THR A 16 1.53 -4.35 -17.95
CA THR A 16 1.70 -5.80 -17.76
C THR A 16 0.41 -6.56 -18.03
N LEU A 17 -0.71 -6.12 -17.44
CA LEU A 17 -2.01 -6.73 -17.68
C LEU A 17 -2.46 -6.62 -19.15
N LYS A 18 -2.18 -5.48 -19.80
CA LYS A 18 -2.46 -5.32 -21.24
C LYS A 18 -1.61 -6.26 -22.09
N HIS A 19 -0.32 -6.41 -21.79
CA HIS A 19 0.57 -7.36 -22.46
C HIS A 19 0.05 -8.81 -22.35
N LEU A 20 -0.46 -9.18 -21.17
CA LEU A 20 -1.04 -10.50 -20.91
C LEU A 20 -2.49 -10.66 -21.41
N ARG A 21 -3.08 -9.61 -22.00
CA ARG A 21 -4.50 -9.54 -22.44
C ARG A 21 -5.50 -9.81 -21.32
N ALA A 22 -5.16 -9.42 -20.10
CA ALA A 22 -5.92 -9.65 -18.88
C ALA A 22 -6.38 -8.35 -18.18
N TRP A 23 -6.24 -7.22 -18.87
CA TRP A 23 -6.58 -5.92 -18.32
C TRP A 23 -8.07 -5.77 -18.03
N SER A 24 -8.38 -5.34 -16.80
CA SER A 24 -9.66 -4.79 -16.35
C SER A 24 -9.37 -3.81 -15.22
N GLN A 25 -10.20 -2.78 -15.06
CA GLN A 25 -10.03 -1.79 -13.99
C GLN A 25 -10.03 -2.45 -12.61
N GLY A 26 -10.88 -3.47 -12.41
CA GLY A 26 -10.96 -4.16 -11.13
C GLY A 26 -9.71 -5.00 -10.84
N MET A 27 -9.13 -5.67 -11.85
CA MET A 27 -7.86 -6.39 -11.66
C MET A 27 -6.70 -5.43 -11.35
N GLU A 28 -6.68 -4.23 -11.94
CA GLU A 28 -5.71 -3.19 -11.54
C GLU A 28 -5.87 -2.81 -10.07
N ASN A 29 -7.10 -2.55 -9.63
CA ASN A 29 -7.40 -2.17 -8.26
C ASN A 29 -7.06 -3.29 -7.27
N LEU A 30 -7.40 -4.54 -7.59
CA LEU A 30 -7.05 -5.70 -6.78
C LEU A 30 -5.53 -5.80 -6.59
N LEU A 31 -4.75 -5.76 -7.68
CA LEU A 31 -3.29 -5.85 -7.60
C LEU A 31 -2.67 -4.66 -6.85
N LEU A 32 -3.22 -3.46 -6.97
CA LEU A 32 -2.78 -2.32 -6.17
C LEU A 32 -3.06 -2.54 -4.68
N GLY A 33 -4.24 -3.02 -4.35
CA GLY A 33 -4.61 -3.40 -2.98
C GLY A 33 -3.69 -4.47 -2.43
N THR A 34 -3.36 -5.50 -3.21
CA THR A 34 -2.41 -6.55 -2.84
C THR A 34 -1.02 -5.96 -2.55
N ALA A 35 -0.51 -5.07 -3.41
CA ALA A 35 0.78 -4.41 -3.18
C ALA A 35 0.77 -3.51 -1.94
N ALA A 36 -0.33 -2.80 -1.69
CA ALA A 36 -0.52 -1.96 -0.52
C ALA A 36 -0.51 -2.81 0.77
N GLN A 37 -1.28 -3.89 0.79
CA GLN A 37 -1.40 -4.77 1.94
C GLN A 37 -0.12 -5.56 2.23
N GLU A 38 0.57 -6.05 1.19
CA GLU A 38 1.70 -6.95 1.39
C GLU A 38 3.01 -6.23 1.72
N SER A 39 3.26 -5.06 1.15
CA SER A 39 4.55 -4.36 1.31
C SER A 39 4.44 -2.86 1.52
N GLN A 40 3.23 -2.32 1.72
CA GLN A 40 2.96 -0.89 1.75
C GLN A 40 3.50 -0.20 0.48
N LEU A 41 3.15 -0.76 -0.68
CA LEU A 41 3.61 -0.30 -2.00
C LEU A 41 5.14 -0.32 -2.15
N GLY A 42 5.80 -1.34 -1.59
CA GLY A 42 7.24 -1.55 -1.72
C GLY A 42 8.10 -0.85 -0.66
N PHE A 43 7.50 -0.29 0.39
CA PHE A 43 8.25 0.24 1.53
C PHE A 43 8.98 -0.86 2.30
N HIS A 44 8.42 -2.07 2.35
CA HIS A 44 9.01 -3.23 2.99
C HIS A 44 9.06 -4.46 2.06
N LEU A 45 10.11 -4.56 1.25
CA LEU A 45 10.30 -5.70 0.33
C LEU A 45 10.73 -7.01 1.03
N LYS A 46 11.21 -6.91 2.28
CA LYS A 46 11.49 -8.04 3.18
C LYS A 46 10.98 -7.69 4.57
N GLN A 47 9.75 -8.08 4.88
CA GLN A 47 9.15 -7.81 6.19
C GLN A 47 9.58 -8.91 7.19
N GLY A 48 10.82 -8.87 7.69
CA GLY A 48 11.29 -9.75 8.76
C GLY A 48 10.88 -11.24 8.61
N ARG A 49 10.01 -11.74 9.51
CA ARG A 49 9.51 -13.12 9.57
C ARG A 49 8.68 -13.58 8.36
N ARG A 50 8.36 -12.69 7.41
CA ARG A 50 7.66 -13.04 6.16
C ARG A 50 8.68 -13.49 5.12
N HIS A 51 8.56 -14.73 4.68
CA HIS A 51 9.41 -15.35 3.64
C HIS A 51 9.03 -14.93 2.20
N GLY A 52 8.14 -13.94 2.06
CA GLY A 52 7.67 -13.42 0.79
C GLY A 52 8.70 -12.52 0.11
N LEU A 53 8.60 -12.41 -1.21
CA LEU A 53 9.54 -11.65 -2.04
C LEU A 53 8.85 -10.48 -2.76
N GLY A 54 9.52 -9.32 -2.76
CA GLY A 54 9.15 -8.16 -3.55
C GLY A 54 7.88 -7.44 -3.11
N ILE A 55 7.32 -6.65 -4.03
CA ILE A 55 6.19 -5.75 -3.73
C ILE A 55 4.91 -6.51 -3.34
N TYR A 56 4.77 -7.75 -3.82
CA TYR A 56 3.63 -8.61 -3.51
C TYR A 56 3.92 -9.63 -2.41
N GLN A 57 5.13 -9.68 -1.84
CA GLN A 57 5.52 -10.70 -0.85
C GLN A 57 5.21 -12.16 -1.29
N ILE A 58 5.38 -12.48 -2.57
CA ILE A 58 5.10 -13.83 -3.11
C ILE A 58 6.12 -14.82 -2.55
N GLN A 59 5.66 -15.94 -2.01
CA GLN A 59 6.54 -17.00 -1.51
C GLN A 59 7.25 -17.76 -2.64
N PRO A 60 8.52 -18.17 -2.45
CA PRO A 60 9.22 -19.02 -3.42
C PRO A 60 8.48 -20.31 -3.77
N HIS A 61 7.76 -20.88 -2.81
CA HIS A 61 6.95 -22.08 -3.04
C HIS A 61 5.80 -21.80 -4.03
N THR A 62 4.98 -20.79 -3.77
CA THR A 62 3.89 -20.36 -4.66
C THR A 62 4.40 -20.01 -6.05
N HIS A 63 5.56 -19.36 -6.14
CA HIS A 63 6.19 -19.10 -7.44
C HIS A 63 6.48 -20.37 -8.24
N ARG A 64 7.03 -21.41 -7.60
CA ARG A 64 7.25 -22.71 -8.24
C ARG A 64 5.94 -23.38 -8.63
N GLU A 65 4.94 -23.37 -7.75
CA GLU A 65 3.63 -23.99 -8.06
C GLU A 65 2.98 -23.37 -9.29
N ILE A 66 3.05 -22.04 -9.43
CA ILE A 66 2.54 -21.37 -10.65
C ILE A 66 3.25 -21.86 -11.91
N TRP A 67 4.57 -22.08 -11.86
CA TRP A 67 5.31 -22.61 -13.00
C TRP A 67 5.04 -24.10 -13.26
N ASP A 68 5.17 -24.91 -12.21
CA ASP A 68 5.22 -26.37 -12.29
C ASP A 68 3.83 -27.01 -12.33
N GLN A 69 2.78 -26.31 -11.87
CA GLN A 69 1.42 -26.85 -11.83
C GLN A 69 0.47 -26.09 -12.76
N TYR A 70 0.56 -24.76 -12.82
CA TYR A 70 -0.40 -23.97 -13.61
C TYR A 70 0.07 -23.66 -15.03
N LEU A 71 1.30 -23.17 -15.19
CA LEU A 71 1.82 -22.73 -16.49
C LEU A 71 2.16 -23.89 -17.44
N ILE A 72 2.38 -25.10 -16.92
CA ILE A 72 2.57 -26.30 -17.74
C ILE A 72 1.37 -26.52 -18.68
N ASP A 73 0.15 -26.31 -18.17
CA ASP A 73 -1.09 -26.46 -18.96
C ASP A 73 -1.38 -25.26 -19.87
N HIS A 74 -0.55 -24.22 -19.80
CA HIS A 74 -0.73 -22.96 -20.53
C HIS A 74 0.56 -22.50 -21.24
N PRO A 75 1.14 -23.28 -22.17
CA PRO A 75 2.46 -23.03 -22.74
C PRO A 75 2.59 -21.66 -23.43
N SER A 76 1.52 -21.19 -24.09
CA SER A 76 1.52 -19.87 -24.74
C SER A 76 1.56 -18.72 -23.72
N LEU A 77 0.98 -18.91 -22.53
CA LEU A 77 1.06 -17.94 -21.45
C LEU A 77 2.39 -18.04 -20.72
N ALA A 78 2.88 -19.26 -20.48
CA ALA A 78 4.20 -19.51 -19.91
C ALA A 78 5.30 -18.80 -20.72
N SER A 79 5.23 -18.88 -22.05
CA SER A 79 6.14 -18.17 -22.95
C SER A 79 6.09 -16.65 -22.77
N LYS A 80 4.90 -16.04 -22.69
CA LYS A 80 4.73 -14.59 -22.46
C LYS A 80 5.29 -14.16 -21.11
N VAL A 81 4.97 -14.90 -20.06
CA VAL A 81 5.41 -14.60 -18.68
C VAL A 81 6.92 -14.79 -18.56
N ARG A 82 7.49 -15.84 -19.16
CA ARG A 82 8.94 -16.06 -19.24
C ARG A 82 9.65 -14.92 -19.97
N GLY A 83 9.01 -14.37 -21.00
CA GLY A 83 9.52 -13.23 -21.77
C GLY A 83 9.57 -11.90 -20.98
N LEU A 84 8.86 -11.82 -19.84
CA LEU A 84 8.97 -10.68 -18.92
C LEU A 84 10.17 -10.79 -17.97
N ALA A 85 10.63 -12.00 -17.67
CA ALA A 85 11.78 -12.26 -16.81
C ALA A 85 13.11 -12.03 -17.56
N SER A 86 14.20 -11.80 -16.82
CA SER A 86 15.53 -11.75 -17.44
C SER A 86 15.87 -13.06 -18.14
N GLN A 87 16.73 -12.99 -19.15
CA GLN A 87 17.14 -14.18 -19.89
C GLN A 87 18.05 -15.08 -19.07
N ARG A 88 19.07 -14.49 -18.42
CA ARG A 88 20.13 -15.21 -17.69
C ARG A 88 19.79 -15.41 -16.23
N ASP A 89 19.55 -14.32 -15.49
CA ASP A 89 19.38 -14.41 -14.02
C ASP A 89 18.18 -15.26 -13.62
N PHE A 90 17.12 -15.33 -14.43
CA PHE A 90 15.99 -16.21 -14.16
C PHE A 90 16.38 -17.70 -14.14
N LEU A 91 17.38 -18.13 -14.92
CA LEU A 91 17.78 -19.54 -14.98
C LEU A 91 18.50 -19.97 -13.70
N ASP A 92 19.32 -19.08 -13.14
CA ASP A 92 20.11 -19.36 -11.94
C ASP A 92 19.35 -18.98 -10.66
N HIS A 93 18.59 -17.88 -10.70
CA HIS A 93 17.93 -17.27 -9.56
C HIS A 93 16.49 -16.83 -9.91
N PRO A 94 15.59 -17.74 -10.29
CA PRO A 94 14.23 -17.40 -10.78
C PRO A 94 13.41 -16.59 -9.78
N HIS A 95 13.61 -16.81 -8.48
CA HIS A 95 12.90 -16.09 -7.41
C HIS A 95 13.34 -14.63 -7.25
N SER A 96 14.54 -14.26 -7.70
CA SER A 96 15.04 -12.89 -7.58
C SER A 96 14.19 -11.90 -8.37
N GLU A 97 13.63 -12.33 -9.51
CA GLU A 97 12.74 -11.54 -10.36
C GLU A 97 11.49 -11.04 -9.62
N LEU A 98 10.99 -11.80 -8.63
CA LEU A 98 9.84 -11.35 -7.83
C LEU A 98 10.16 -10.08 -7.04
N THR A 99 11.45 -9.86 -6.71
CA THR A 99 11.92 -8.69 -5.96
C THR A 99 12.38 -7.57 -6.89
N THR A 100 13.09 -7.89 -7.97
CA THR A 100 13.79 -6.89 -8.80
C THR A 100 13.03 -6.48 -10.05
N ASN A 101 12.08 -7.29 -10.51
CA ASN A 101 11.34 -7.05 -11.76
C ASN A 101 9.85 -6.91 -11.48
N LEU A 102 9.40 -5.66 -11.36
CA LEU A 102 8.02 -5.35 -11.01
C LEU A 102 7.01 -5.90 -12.02
N ARG A 103 7.32 -5.88 -13.33
CA ARG A 103 6.42 -6.43 -14.36
C ARG A 103 6.27 -7.93 -14.21
N TYR A 104 7.38 -8.63 -13.98
CA TYR A 104 7.35 -10.07 -13.73
C TYR A 104 6.60 -10.41 -12.44
N ALA A 105 6.90 -9.70 -11.35
CA ALA A 105 6.20 -9.86 -10.07
C ALA A 105 4.69 -9.64 -10.20
N THR A 106 4.27 -8.61 -10.95
CA THR A 106 2.85 -8.35 -11.26
C THR A 106 2.25 -9.49 -12.07
N ALA A 107 2.97 -10.05 -13.04
CA ALA A 107 2.48 -11.17 -13.83
C ALA A 107 2.24 -12.41 -12.96
N ILE A 108 3.17 -12.74 -12.06
CA ILE A 108 3.00 -13.86 -11.11
C ILE A 108 1.85 -13.57 -10.12
N ALA A 109 1.75 -12.35 -9.60
CA ALA A 109 0.65 -11.97 -8.70
C ALA A 109 -0.73 -12.14 -9.37
N TRP A 110 -0.84 -11.73 -10.64
CA TRP A 110 -2.05 -11.96 -11.43
C TRP A 110 -2.30 -13.46 -11.68
N LEU A 111 -1.27 -14.25 -11.94
CA LEU A 111 -1.41 -15.70 -12.16
C LEU A 111 -1.95 -16.42 -10.92
N ILE A 112 -1.61 -15.99 -9.71
CA ILE A 112 -2.17 -16.55 -8.46
C ILE A 112 -3.69 -16.39 -8.43
N TYR A 113 -4.21 -15.20 -8.78
CA TYR A 113 -5.65 -15.00 -8.89
C TYR A 113 -6.24 -15.79 -10.07
N ARG A 114 -5.55 -15.81 -11.21
CA ARG A 114 -6.03 -16.52 -12.40
C ARG A 114 -6.10 -18.04 -12.20
N SER A 115 -5.15 -18.64 -11.46
CA SER A 115 -5.17 -20.07 -11.13
C SER A 115 -6.30 -20.43 -10.17
N ALA A 116 -6.82 -19.46 -9.43
CA ALA A 116 -8.03 -19.57 -8.62
C ALA A 116 -9.32 -19.17 -9.38
N GLU A 117 -9.28 -19.19 -10.72
CA GLU A 117 -10.41 -18.85 -11.60
C GLU A 117 -10.88 -17.37 -11.54
N VAL A 118 -10.12 -16.49 -10.89
CA VAL A 118 -10.39 -15.04 -10.84
C VAL A 118 -9.76 -14.38 -12.07
N HIS A 119 -10.46 -14.46 -13.21
CA HIS A 119 -9.93 -13.98 -14.49
C HIS A 119 -10.13 -12.48 -14.71
N LYS A 120 -11.27 -11.94 -14.28
CA LYS A 120 -11.63 -10.52 -14.37
C LYS A 120 -12.55 -10.18 -13.21
N ILE A 121 -12.45 -8.96 -12.72
CA ILE A 121 -13.45 -8.36 -11.83
C ILE A 121 -14.41 -7.57 -12.72
N GLN A 122 -15.71 -7.78 -12.53
CA GLN A 122 -16.74 -7.12 -13.33
C GLN A 122 -16.71 -5.60 -13.10
N GLU A 123 -17.19 -4.81 -14.07
CA GLU A 123 -17.05 -3.34 -14.01
C GLU A 123 -17.81 -2.73 -12.83
N GLU A 124 -18.97 -3.31 -12.52
CA GLU A 124 -19.82 -3.01 -11.36
C GLU A 124 -19.14 -3.27 -10.01
N GLU A 125 -18.15 -4.17 -9.95
CA GLU A 125 -17.45 -4.56 -8.73
C GLU A 125 -16.07 -3.88 -8.58
N THR A 126 -15.71 -3.00 -9.51
CA THR A 126 -14.37 -2.36 -9.54
C THR A 126 -14.07 -1.52 -8.30
N SER A 127 -15.10 -1.08 -7.58
CA SER A 127 -15.00 -0.30 -6.35
C SER A 127 -15.34 -1.10 -5.10
N ASP A 128 -15.64 -2.40 -5.22
CA ASP A 128 -15.97 -3.26 -4.08
C ASP A 128 -14.68 -3.75 -3.39
N VAL A 129 -14.19 -2.91 -2.47
CA VAL A 129 -12.99 -3.21 -1.67
C VAL A 129 -13.20 -4.43 -0.78
N ALA A 130 -14.41 -4.67 -0.29
CA ALA A 130 -14.71 -5.85 0.53
C ALA A 130 -14.59 -7.14 -0.29
N ASN A 131 -15.04 -7.12 -1.56
CA ASN A 131 -14.82 -8.25 -2.46
C ASN A 131 -13.34 -8.48 -2.75
N MET A 132 -12.59 -7.42 -3.03
CA MET A 132 -11.13 -7.51 -3.23
C MET A 132 -10.41 -8.08 -2.00
N ALA A 133 -10.82 -7.66 -0.79
CA ALA A 133 -10.28 -8.16 0.47
C ALA A 133 -10.54 -9.67 0.66
N ARG A 134 -11.74 -10.14 0.30
CA ARG A 134 -12.08 -11.58 0.31
C ARG A 134 -11.20 -12.37 -0.66
N LEU A 135 -11.06 -11.90 -1.90
CA LEU A 135 -10.23 -12.56 -2.92
C LEU A 135 -8.76 -12.63 -2.50
N TRP A 136 -8.22 -11.53 -1.95
CA TRP A 136 -6.87 -11.50 -1.40
C TRP A 136 -6.70 -12.49 -0.23
N HIS A 137 -7.62 -12.50 0.72
CA HIS A 137 -7.53 -13.39 1.88
C HIS A 137 -7.65 -14.87 1.49
N GLN A 138 -8.47 -15.21 0.49
CA GLN A 138 -8.67 -16.59 0.05
C GLN A 138 -7.51 -17.16 -0.78
N HIS A 139 -6.88 -16.34 -1.64
CA HIS A 139 -5.97 -16.85 -2.67
C HIS A 139 -4.53 -16.35 -2.56
N PHE A 140 -4.30 -15.26 -1.84
CA PHE A 140 -3.00 -14.60 -1.79
C PHE A 140 -2.38 -14.64 -0.38
N HIS A 141 -3.21 -14.54 0.66
CA HIS A 141 -2.72 -14.46 2.03
C HIS A 141 -1.93 -15.71 2.46
N HIS A 142 -0.81 -15.48 3.16
CA HIS A 142 0.05 -16.51 3.71
C HIS A 142 0.06 -16.45 5.25
N GLY A 143 -0.96 -17.01 5.91
CA GLY A 143 -0.99 -17.17 7.37
C GLY A 143 -2.40 -17.16 7.98
N PRO A 144 -2.53 -17.28 9.32
CA PRO A 144 -3.80 -17.13 10.01
C PRO A 144 -4.03 -15.72 10.59
N SER A 145 -3.03 -14.85 10.51
CA SER A 145 -3.01 -13.59 11.28
C SER A 145 -3.57 -12.39 10.55
N ALA A 146 -3.64 -12.41 9.21
CA ALA A 146 -4.17 -11.27 8.49
C ALA A 146 -5.63 -11.52 8.11
N SER A 147 -6.44 -10.49 8.26
CA SER A 147 -7.86 -10.49 8.04
C SER A 147 -8.23 -9.67 6.80
N PRO A 148 -9.40 -9.90 6.18
CA PRO A 148 -9.89 -9.03 5.12
C PRO A 148 -9.95 -7.53 5.52
N ARG A 149 -10.19 -7.25 6.81
CA ARG A 149 -10.18 -5.86 7.31
C ARG A 149 -8.82 -5.19 7.20
N ASP A 150 -7.73 -5.94 7.38
CA ASP A 150 -6.39 -5.36 7.24
C ASP A 150 -6.16 -4.87 5.81
N PHE A 151 -6.62 -5.64 4.82
CA PHE A 151 -6.60 -5.25 3.42
C PHE A 151 -7.44 -3.99 3.18
N GLU A 152 -8.67 -3.94 3.68
CA GLU A 152 -9.55 -2.77 3.55
C GLU A 152 -8.90 -1.50 4.13
N CYS A 153 -8.28 -1.62 5.32
CA CYS A 153 -7.55 -0.52 5.95
C CYS A 153 -6.36 -0.06 5.10
N SER A 154 -5.51 -0.98 4.64
CA SER A 154 -4.37 -0.66 3.78
C SER A 154 -4.81 -0.03 2.46
N TYR A 155 -5.91 -0.52 1.87
CA TYR A 155 -6.47 0.03 0.63
C TYR A 155 -6.98 1.46 0.84
N ALA A 156 -7.75 1.71 1.90
CA ALA A 156 -8.26 3.03 2.23
C ALA A 156 -7.12 4.04 2.42
N GLN A 157 -6.10 3.66 3.18
CA GLN A 157 -4.98 4.52 3.53
C GLN A 157 -4.03 4.79 2.34
N LEU A 158 -3.71 3.76 1.54
CA LEU A 158 -2.63 3.85 0.53
C LEU A 158 -3.11 3.96 -0.91
N VAL A 159 -4.36 3.57 -1.20
CA VAL A 159 -4.90 3.53 -2.57
C VAL A 159 -6.02 4.55 -2.76
N SER A 160 -6.97 4.64 -1.82
CA SER A 160 -8.07 5.61 -1.92
C SER A 160 -7.69 7.00 -1.39
N GLY A 161 -6.61 7.12 -0.63
CA GLY A 161 -6.23 8.38 0.04
C GLY A 161 -7.21 8.81 1.14
N ALA A 162 -8.03 7.89 1.63
CA ALA A 162 -8.94 8.15 2.74
C ALA A 162 -8.15 8.05 4.05
N ASP A 163 -8.08 9.15 4.77
CA ASP A 163 -7.55 9.16 6.14
C ASP A 163 -8.52 8.34 7.01
N PRO A 164 -8.10 7.22 7.63
CA PRO A 164 -9.00 6.37 8.44
C PRO A 164 -9.58 7.09 9.68
N THR A 165 -9.18 8.34 9.92
CA THR A 165 -9.70 9.20 10.99
C THR A 165 -10.90 10.07 10.60
N ASP A 166 -11.30 10.19 9.31
CA ASP A 166 -12.46 11.01 8.90
C ASP A 166 -13.83 10.30 9.06
N SER A 167 -13.86 9.14 9.72
CA SER A 167 -15.10 8.42 10.08
C SER A 167 -15.53 8.61 11.54
N ALA A 168 -14.85 9.45 12.32
CA ALA A 168 -15.36 9.87 13.62
C ALA A 168 -16.54 10.83 13.40
N PRO A 169 -17.71 10.63 14.06
CA PRO A 169 -18.81 11.58 13.95
C PRO A 169 -18.30 12.95 14.39
N ARG A 170 -18.38 13.93 13.48
CA ARG A 170 -18.09 15.33 13.78
C ARG A 170 -19.01 15.73 14.93
N TYR A 171 -18.43 15.80 16.13
CA TYR A 171 -19.13 16.24 17.32
C TYR A 171 -19.58 17.69 17.07
N THR A 172 -20.85 17.87 16.74
CA THR A 172 -21.50 19.16 16.69
C THR A 172 -21.76 19.61 18.12
N GLY A 173 -20.91 20.51 18.60
CA GLY A 173 -21.27 21.57 19.55
C GLY A 173 -21.24 21.25 21.05
N ALA A 174 -20.25 21.78 21.73
CA ALA A 174 -20.48 22.57 22.95
C ALA A 174 -19.48 23.75 22.95
N PRO A 175 -19.88 24.99 23.32
CA PRO A 175 -18.98 26.14 23.34
C PRO A 175 -17.91 25.95 24.42
N LEU A 176 -16.69 26.41 24.12
CA LEU A 176 -15.60 26.55 25.08
C LEU A 176 -16.04 27.42 26.26
N PRO A 177 -15.76 27.04 27.52
CA PRO A 177 -15.93 27.94 28.66
C PRO A 177 -14.94 29.11 28.54
N GLU A 178 -15.46 30.33 28.69
CA GLU A 178 -14.68 31.57 28.67
C GLU A 178 -13.57 31.57 29.75
N HIS A 179 -12.41 32.12 29.39
CA HIS A 179 -11.24 32.32 30.25
C HIS A 179 -11.54 33.24 31.45
N PRO A 180 -11.02 32.93 32.66
CA PRO A 180 -10.88 33.92 33.71
C PRO A 180 -9.76 34.92 33.35
N GLN A 181 -10.10 36.21 33.35
CA GLN A 181 -9.17 37.31 33.12
C GLN A 181 -8.11 37.42 34.24
N ALA A 182 -6.84 37.56 33.85
CA ALA A 182 -5.75 37.95 34.75
C ALA A 182 -5.68 39.49 34.89
N PRO A 183 -5.25 40.03 36.05
CA PRO A 183 -5.46 41.43 36.41
C PRO A 183 -4.56 42.42 35.65
N LYS A 184 -5.15 43.59 35.40
CA LYS A 184 -4.58 44.75 34.68
C LYS A 184 -3.49 45.44 35.51
N ASN A 185 -2.27 45.50 34.97
CA ASN A 185 -1.26 46.45 35.44
C ASN A 185 -1.55 47.84 34.86
N SER A 186 -1.70 48.83 35.74
CA SER A 186 -1.85 50.25 35.40
C SER A 186 -0.50 50.95 35.54
N PRO A 187 -0.12 51.88 34.64
CA PRO A 187 0.95 52.83 34.88
C PRO A 187 0.35 54.15 35.39
N GLY A 188 0.85 54.65 36.52
CA GLY A 188 0.42 55.93 37.10
C GLY A 188 1.59 56.65 37.74
N ALA A 189 2.08 57.68 37.06
CA ALA A 189 3.12 58.59 37.51
C ALA A 189 2.67 59.42 38.73
N GLY A 190 3.62 59.72 39.63
CA GLY A 190 3.44 60.65 40.74
C GLY A 190 4.80 61.12 41.27
N LEU A 191 5.08 62.40 41.05
CA LEU A 191 6.30 63.13 41.41
C LEU A 191 6.53 63.24 42.93
N ASN A 192 7.79 63.24 43.36
CA ASN A 192 8.51 64.40 43.93
C ASN A 192 9.61 64.00 44.92
N GLY A 193 10.75 64.72 44.80
CA GLY A 193 11.44 65.28 45.97
C GLY A 193 12.80 64.68 46.31
N GLN A 194 13.84 65.48 46.00
CA GLN A 194 14.97 65.81 46.90
C GLN A 194 15.92 64.66 47.31
N ASP A 195 17.22 64.82 47.52
CA ASP A 195 18.25 65.84 47.32
C ASP A 195 19.55 65.12 47.73
N ALA A 196 20.69 65.74 47.47
CA ALA A 196 21.96 65.53 48.17
C ALA A 196 22.84 64.28 47.87
N ARG A 197 23.91 64.60 47.13
CA ARG A 197 25.34 64.44 47.50
C ARG A 197 25.96 63.04 47.63
N GLN A 198 26.78 62.74 46.60
CA GLN A 198 28.26 62.63 46.67
C GLN A 198 28.91 61.44 47.47
N PRO A 199 30.22 61.14 47.30
CA PRO A 199 30.66 60.07 46.39
C PRO A 199 31.71 59.10 46.99
N THR A 200 32.27 58.25 46.11
CA THR A 200 33.57 57.52 46.18
C THR A 200 33.68 56.41 47.24
N ALA A 201 34.28 55.25 46.95
CA ALA A 201 35.33 54.90 45.99
C ALA A 201 35.12 53.51 45.37
#